data_AF-A0A6J3M5Y3-F1
#
_entry.id   AF-A0A6J3M5Y3-F1
#
_cell.length_a   1.000
_cell.length_b   1.000
_cell.length_c   1.000
_cell.angle_alpha   90.00
_cell.angle_beta   90.00
_cell.angle_gamma   90.00
#
_symmetry.space_group_name_H-M   'P 1'
#
loop_
_entity.id
_entity.type
_entity.pdbx_description
1 polymer ?
#
loop_
_entity_poly.entity_id
_entity_poly.type
_entity_poly.pdbx_seq_one_letter_code
_entity_poly.pdbx_strand_id
1 'polypeptide(L)'
;MMPPDIQTSVEARRYYDALHAELIKTGKYHAFTLPWSTIGMVAVPVYLMFDHRHSRLRRALRIPFFLLVATHSIWVLLTNRARDAAMAYLTGLIPIFLLLWSATFLLYSDGQRDFKRLQYRNSVAFGRFHTDGKRTAKAADGYADGPVTRKDNGHANGDGKGSANAKSNGSAHGHADRPSNDTVRNVTSTTLTYDNPRRAETGPVYWQGYPTSSFLERLDWVVDLFTNFRGINWNFQIPDLPPRPSWVEADLAGKVSGTPEFYEHLTPTPDVLVSRTGVQAFTSSRKTVWYSAAKLFFGFVIILDILKLAVIHDRYFWGFVDPVPPAPAYLPSLIADSPFLLKWYRLLLGCGAIWAGISSIMVVGPLVYVGLLGPERVGIRGEPWANPPDAFGSLANVLDKGLAGYWAGFWHQIFRRTFEAPATKLMNALGIKPRSNAGLLAASACAFGVSALLHMSGSFTELGDTRPLSGPGLFFVLQPLGIFAQIFFVRALRASGLAKLVPRWLGRLGNFTWMMYFLYYTAPLLVEDFARGGVLLFEPLPFSPTRALGLAPAKEEAIVGRFPFLLDGVAFWHQGPTWWQTGLAL
;
A
#
# COMPACT_ATOMS: atom_id res chain seq x y z
N MET A 1 20.08 3.77 27.48
CA MET A 1 19.62 5.17 27.73
C MET A 1 20.59 6.14 27.08
N MET A 2 20.07 7.23 26.50
CA MET A 2 20.89 8.28 25.86
C MET A 2 21.81 8.96 26.89
N PRO A 3 23.13 9.13 26.62
CA PRO A 3 24.03 9.84 27.51
C PRO A 3 23.59 11.29 27.77
N PRO A 4 23.62 11.77 29.02
CA PRO A 4 23.09 13.08 29.40
C PRO A 4 23.92 14.26 28.86
N ASP A 5 25.17 14.02 28.51
CA ASP A 5 26.13 14.99 27.98
C ASP A 5 25.89 15.34 26.52
N ILE A 6 25.07 14.58 25.78
CA ILE A 6 24.69 14.89 24.39
C ILE A 6 23.91 16.21 24.33
N GLN A 7 24.46 17.17 23.60
CA GLN A 7 23.94 18.53 23.43
C GLN A 7 23.37 18.81 22.04
N THR A 8 23.57 17.93 21.05
CA THR A 8 23.09 18.13 19.68
C THR A 8 22.47 16.88 19.06
N SER A 9 21.61 17.05 18.05
CA SER A 9 21.06 15.94 17.27
C SER A 9 22.15 15.15 16.50
N VAL A 10 23.25 15.81 16.14
CA VAL A 10 24.42 15.21 15.49
C VAL A 10 25.16 14.27 16.44
N GLU A 11 25.39 14.69 17.67
CA GLU A 11 25.99 13.85 18.71
C GLU A 11 25.10 12.63 19.03
N ALA A 12 23.78 12.80 19.07
CA ALA A 12 22.83 11.69 19.23
C ALA A 12 22.96 10.65 18.09
N ARG A 13 23.04 11.10 16.83
CA ARG A 13 23.28 10.20 15.69
C ARG A 13 24.63 9.47 15.79
N ARG A 14 25.70 10.19 16.10
CA ARG A 14 27.05 9.61 16.26
C ARG A 14 27.10 8.58 17.39
N TYR A 15 26.34 8.78 18.46
CA TYR A 15 26.19 7.80 19.52
C TYR A 15 25.58 6.50 18.98
N TYR A 16 24.49 6.57 18.21
CA TYR A 16 23.88 5.38 17.61
C TYR A 16 24.82 4.69 16.61
N ASP A 17 25.56 5.44 15.81
CA ASP A 17 26.58 4.89 14.92
C ASP A 17 27.67 4.12 15.68
N ALA A 18 28.17 4.69 16.78
CA ALA A 18 29.17 4.05 17.63
C ALA A 18 28.63 2.80 18.32
N LEU A 19 27.40 2.86 18.83
CA LEU A 19 26.71 1.72 19.44
C LEU A 19 26.51 0.59 18.41
N HIS A 20 26.10 0.90 17.18
CA HIS A 20 26.01 -0.08 16.11
C HIS A 20 27.36 -0.75 15.85
N ALA A 21 28.41 0.05 15.66
CA ALA A 21 29.75 -0.46 15.39
C ALA A 21 30.25 -1.39 16.50
N GLU A 22 30.00 -1.05 17.77
CA GLU A 22 30.32 -1.89 18.92
C GLU A 22 29.56 -3.23 18.88
N LEU A 23 28.24 -3.18 18.63
CA LEU A 23 27.39 -4.36 18.57
C LEU A 23 27.77 -5.34 17.45
N ILE A 24 28.22 -4.81 16.30
CA ILE A 24 28.74 -5.63 15.20
C ILE A 24 30.13 -6.17 15.54
N LYS A 25 31.03 -5.34 16.06
CA LYS A 25 32.41 -5.73 16.41
C LYS A 25 32.46 -6.82 17.49
N THR A 26 31.58 -6.74 18.48
CA THR A 26 31.46 -7.75 19.54
C THR A 26 30.81 -9.05 19.09
N GLY A 27 30.27 -9.10 17.87
CA GLY A 27 29.56 -10.26 17.33
C GLY A 27 28.17 -10.49 17.95
N LYS A 28 27.65 -9.53 18.73
CA LYS A 28 26.32 -9.63 19.33
C LYS A 28 25.21 -9.59 18.26
N TYR A 29 25.42 -8.81 17.20
CA TYR A 29 24.53 -8.74 16.04
C TYR A 29 25.33 -8.77 14.73
N HIS A 30 24.64 -9.07 13.65
CA HIS A 30 25.10 -8.92 12.27
C HIS A 30 24.61 -7.59 11.69
N ALA A 31 25.40 -6.99 10.80
CA ALA A 31 24.92 -5.84 10.05
C ALA A 31 23.74 -6.25 9.17
N PHE A 32 22.73 -5.40 9.04
CA PHE A 32 21.69 -5.59 8.05
C PHE A 32 22.26 -5.30 6.65
N THR A 33 22.60 -6.36 5.91
CA THR A 33 23.20 -6.27 4.57
C THR A 33 22.24 -6.73 3.47
N LEU A 34 22.28 -6.04 2.34
CA LEU A 34 21.65 -6.45 1.08
C LEU A 34 22.64 -7.27 0.23
N PRO A 35 22.14 -8.30 -0.48
CA PRO A 35 20.75 -8.75 -0.52
C PRO A 35 20.37 -9.73 0.60
N TRP A 36 21.33 -10.19 1.42
CA TRP A 36 21.14 -11.35 2.31
C TRP A 36 20.01 -11.18 3.32
N SER A 37 19.94 -10.04 4.00
CA SER A 37 18.91 -9.76 5.00
C SER A 37 17.51 -9.70 4.38
N THR A 38 17.42 -9.42 3.07
CA THR A 38 16.16 -9.34 2.31
C THR A 38 15.93 -10.54 1.39
N ILE A 39 16.77 -11.58 1.41
CA ILE A 39 16.71 -12.66 0.42
C ILE A 39 15.39 -13.44 0.46
N GLY A 40 14.73 -13.47 1.62
CA GLY A 40 13.37 -14.01 1.76
C GLY A 40 12.36 -13.35 0.81
N MET A 41 12.57 -12.09 0.41
CA MET A 41 11.72 -11.40 -0.58
C MET A 41 11.78 -12.06 -1.96
N VAL A 42 12.86 -12.78 -2.27
CA VAL A 42 13.05 -13.44 -3.58
C VAL A 42 12.47 -14.85 -3.57
N ALA A 43 12.36 -15.50 -2.40
CA ALA A 43 11.89 -16.88 -2.30
C ALA A 43 10.45 -17.06 -2.80
N VAL A 44 9.54 -16.13 -2.49
CA VAL A 44 8.14 -16.20 -2.96
C VAL A 44 8.05 -15.97 -4.47
N PRO A 45 8.65 -14.92 -5.06
CA PRO A 45 8.76 -14.80 -6.51
C PRO A 45 9.32 -16.06 -7.18
N VAL A 46 10.43 -16.62 -6.66
CA VAL A 46 11.03 -17.85 -7.21
C VAL A 46 10.05 -19.01 -7.18
N TYR A 47 9.33 -19.22 -6.07
CA TYR A 47 8.26 -20.23 -6.02
C TYR A 47 7.19 -19.98 -7.09
N LEU A 48 6.71 -18.74 -7.18
CA LEU A 48 5.67 -18.35 -8.11
C LEU A 48 6.09 -18.41 -9.58
N MET A 49 7.39 -18.51 -9.90
CA MET A 49 7.87 -18.76 -11.27
C MET A 49 7.64 -20.21 -11.73
N PHE A 50 7.49 -21.15 -10.81
CA PHE A 50 7.22 -22.55 -11.14
C PHE A 50 5.71 -22.79 -11.26
N ASP A 51 5.20 -23.13 -12.45
CA ASP A 51 3.77 -23.37 -12.64
C ASP A 51 3.27 -24.55 -11.79
N HIS A 52 2.59 -24.25 -10.67
CA HIS A 52 2.04 -25.23 -9.74
C HIS A 52 0.56 -25.51 -9.97
N ARG A 53 -0.05 -24.91 -11.00
CA ARG A 53 -1.50 -25.05 -11.25
C ARG A 53 -1.87 -26.47 -11.60
N HIS A 54 -0.98 -27.22 -12.25
CA HIS A 54 -1.25 -28.58 -12.73
C HIS A 54 -0.59 -29.69 -11.90
N SER A 55 0.07 -29.38 -10.78
CA SER A 55 0.75 -30.39 -9.94
C SER A 55 0.46 -30.20 -8.46
N ARG A 56 -0.06 -31.25 -7.81
CA ARG A 56 -0.30 -31.27 -6.36
C ARG A 56 1.00 -31.15 -5.58
N LEU A 57 2.06 -31.81 -6.03
CA LEU A 57 3.37 -31.76 -5.40
C LEU A 57 3.96 -30.34 -5.46
N ARG A 58 3.97 -29.70 -6.64
CA ARG A 58 4.45 -28.31 -6.77
C ARG A 58 3.62 -27.33 -5.97
N ARG A 59 2.31 -27.57 -5.84
CA ARG A 59 1.48 -26.76 -4.95
C ARG A 59 1.84 -26.96 -3.48
N ALA A 60 2.12 -28.20 -3.06
CA ALA A 60 2.50 -28.49 -1.68
C ALA A 60 3.81 -27.78 -1.27
N LEU A 61 4.72 -27.52 -2.22
CA LEU A 61 5.96 -26.77 -1.97
C LEU A 61 5.74 -25.34 -1.41
N ARG A 62 4.55 -24.76 -1.55
CA ARG A 62 4.22 -23.46 -0.92
C ARG A 62 4.46 -23.45 0.59
N ILE A 63 4.28 -24.59 1.26
CA ILE A 63 4.48 -24.71 2.71
C ILE A 63 5.98 -24.67 3.06
N PRO A 64 6.86 -25.53 2.50
CA PRO A 64 8.31 -25.37 2.65
C PRO A 64 8.85 -23.98 2.30
N PHE A 65 8.38 -23.36 1.21
CA PHE A 65 8.81 -22.00 0.84
C PHE A 65 8.38 -20.96 1.87
N PHE A 66 7.14 -21.06 2.39
CA PHE A 66 6.69 -20.20 3.46
C PHE A 66 7.52 -20.39 4.73
N LEU A 67 7.80 -21.64 5.13
CA LEU A 67 8.62 -21.95 6.29
C LEU A 67 10.05 -21.41 6.13
N LEU A 68 10.62 -21.49 4.93
CA LEU A 68 11.94 -20.90 4.63
C LEU A 68 11.92 -19.39 4.85
N VAL A 69 10.93 -18.69 4.31
CA VAL A 69 10.77 -17.23 4.49
C VAL A 69 10.55 -16.89 5.96
N ALA A 70 9.76 -17.69 6.69
CA ALA A 70 9.51 -17.48 8.11
C ALA A 70 10.77 -17.63 8.95
N THR A 71 11.51 -18.72 8.77
CA THR A 71 12.78 -18.96 9.47
C THR A 71 13.78 -17.86 9.16
N HIS A 72 13.93 -17.46 7.90
CA HIS A 72 14.81 -16.35 7.51
C HIS A 72 14.38 -15.04 8.17
N SER A 73 13.08 -14.73 8.16
CA SER A 73 12.55 -13.47 8.73
C SER A 73 12.75 -13.40 10.25
N ILE A 74 12.56 -14.52 10.95
CA ILE A 74 12.82 -14.63 12.39
C ILE A 74 14.33 -14.48 12.66
N TRP A 75 15.17 -15.13 11.88
CA TRP A 75 16.63 -15.00 12.01
C TRP A 75 17.09 -13.55 11.83
N VAL A 76 16.59 -12.84 10.80
CA VAL A 76 16.90 -11.42 10.58
C VAL A 76 16.46 -10.56 11.77
N LEU A 77 15.24 -10.77 12.26
CA LEU A 77 14.71 -10.01 13.41
C LEU A 77 15.58 -10.18 14.66
N LEU A 78 16.03 -11.40 14.92
CA LEU A 78 16.78 -11.75 16.13
C LEU A 78 18.27 -11.39 16.03
N THR A 79 18.85 -11.37 14.83
CA THR A 79 20.31 -11.32 14.67
C THR A 79 20.83 -10.11 13.92
N ASN A 80 20.01 -9.38 13.15
CA ASN A 80 20.48 -8.24 12.36
C ASN A 80 20.10 -6.88 12.96
N ARG A 81 21.00 -5.90 12.81
CA ARG A 81 20.76 -4.49 13.14
C ARG A 81 21.31 -3.59 12.03
N ALA A 82 20.53 -2.59 11.63
CA ALA A 82 20.98 -1.52 10.76
C ALA A 82 21.62 -0.38 11.58
N ARG A 83 22.48 0.40 10.93
CA ARG A 83 23.19 1.51 11.58
C ARG A 83 22.28 2.71 11.75
N ASP A 84 21.64 3.15 10.68
CA ASP A 84 20.72 4.28 10.75
C ASP A 84 19.48 3.92 11.58
N ALA A 85 19.02 4.83 12.43
CA ALA A 85 17.93 4.56 13.38
C ALA A 85 16.59 4.24 12.68
N ALA A 86 16.24 4.93 11.59
CA ALA A 86 15.05 4.59 10.83
C ALA A 86 15.22 3.27 10.07
N MET A 87 16.40 2.99 9.53
CA MET A 87 16.70 1.68 8.93
C MET A 87 16.69 0.55 9.97
N ALA A 88 17.06 0.84 11.22
CA ALA A 88 16.99 -0.10 12.33
C ALA A 88 15.53 -0.43 12.65
N TYR A 89 14.64 0.56 12.63
CA TYR A 89 13.20 0.33 12.70
C TYR A 89 12.67 -0.49 11.50
N LEU A 90 13.13 -0.17 10.27
CA LEU A 90 12.76 -0.92 9.07
C LEU A 90 13.25 -2.38 9.10
N THR A 91 14.39 -2.65 9.75
CA THR A 91 14.96 -4.00 9.92
C THR A 91 13.99 -4.95 10.62
N GLY A 92 13.12 -4.45 11.50
CA GLY A 92 12.08 -5.24 12.15
C GLY A 92 10.75 -5.24 11.39
N LEU A 93 10.40 -4.14 10.73
CA LEU A 93 9.19 -4.03 9.90
C LEU A 93 9.24 -4.97 8.69
N ILE A 94 10.35 -4.95 7.95
CA ILE A 94 10.50 -5.64 6.67
C ILE A 94 10.28 -7.16 6.80
N PRO A 95 10.92 -7.88 7.74
CA PRO A 95 10.75 -9.33 7.86
C PRO A 95 9.32 -9.74 8.26
N ILE A 96 8.68 -8.99 9.17
CA ILE A 96 7.30 -9.28 9.58
C ILE A 96 6.32 -8.97 8.44
N PHE A 97 6.51 -7.85 7.73
CA PHE A 97 5.71 -7.56 6.54
C PHE A 97 5.87 -8.65 5.48
N LEU A 98 7.11 -9.07 5.21
CA LEU A 98 7.41 -10.13 4.26
C LEU A 98 6.74 -11.45 4.66
N LEU A 99 6.77 -11.82 5.93
CA LEU A 99 6.09 -13.02 6.44
C LEU A 99 4.58 -12.96 6.15
N LEU A 100 3.93 -11.84 6.49
CA LEU A 100 2.49 -11.66 6.28
C LEU A 100 2.12 -11.61 4.79
N TRP A 101 2.95 -10.97 3.97
CA TRP A 101 2.77 -10.86 2.53
C TRP A 101 2.93 -12.24 1.86
N SER A 102 3.93 -13.00 2.27
CA SER A 102 4.15 -14.38 1.84
C SER A 102 2.98 -15.29 2.25
N ALA A 103 2.47 -15.15 3.47
CA ALA A 103 1.28 -15.89 3.92
C ALA A 103 0.06 -15.59 3.03
N THR A 104 -0.10 -14.36 2.56
CA THR A 104 -1.22 -13.95 1.70
C THR A 104 -1.27 -14.74 0.39
N PHE A 105 -0.12 -14.97 -0.24
CA PHE A 105 -0.03 -15.66 -1.54
C PHE A 105 0.20 -17.16 -1.46
N LEU A 106 0.79 -17.65 -0.36
CA LEU A 106 1.15 -19.06 -0.20
C LEU A 106 0.16 -19.83 0.67
N LEU A 107 -0.41 -19.20 1.71
CA LEU A 107 -1.27 -19.87 2.68
C LEU A 107 -2.74 -19.48 2.52
N TYR A 108 -3.01 -18.19 2.41
CA TYR A 108 -4.37 -17.68 2.39
C TYR A 108 -5.02 -17.72 0.99
N SER A 109 -4.21 -17.66 -0.05
CA SER A 109 -4.68 -17.73 -1.44
C SER A 109 -3.78 -18.67 -2.23
N ASP A 110 -4.17 -18.99 -3.45
CA ASP A 110 -3.30 -19.62 -4.43
C ASP A 110 -2.77 -18.55 -5.40
N GLY A 111 -1.50 -18.18 -5.20
CA GLY A 111 -0.80 -17.12 -5.93
C GLY A 111 -0.94 -17.17 -7.46
N GLN A 112 -1.06 -18.34 -8.10
CA GLN A 112 -1.16 -18.43 -9.56
C GLN A 112 -2.58 -18.64 -10.08
N ARG A 113 -3.54 -19.00 -9.22
CA ARG A 113 -4.92 -19.32 -9.61
C ARG A 113 -5.90 -18.20 -9.29
N ASP A 114 -5.72 -17.56 -8.15
CA ASP A 114 -6.72 -16.63 -7.61
C ASP A 114 -6.54 -15.21 -8.13
N PHE A 115 -5.35 -14.89 -8.67
CA PHE A 115 -4.98 -13.53 -9.03
C PHE A 115 -4.97 -13.30 -10.54
N LYS A 116 -5.50 -12.14 -10.93
CA LYS A 116 -5.50 -11.66 -12.31
C LYS A 116 -5.20 -10.16 -12.31
N ARG A 117 -4.42 -9.71 -13.28
CA ARG A 117 -4.13 -8.28 -13.51
C ARG A 117 -4.79 -7.79 -14.80
N LEU A 118 -5.00 -6.49 -14.91
CA LEU A 118 -5.39 -5.87 -16.17
C LEU A 118 -4.19 -5.83 -17.11
N GLN A 119 -4.42 -6.19 -18.37
CA GLN A 119 -3.44 -6.08 -19.44
C GLN A 119 -4.13 -5.66 -20.74
N TYR A 120 -3.41 -4.94 -21.61
CA TYR A 120 -3.90 -4.71 -22.98
C TYR A 120 -3.68 -5.96 -23.83
N ARG A 121 -4.67 -6.31 -24.68
CA ARG A 121 -4.63 -7.55 -25.48
C ARG A 121 -3.43 -7.64 -26.43
N ASN A 122 -3.02 -6.52 -27.00
CA ASN A 122 -1.93 -6.43 -27.97
C ASN A 122 -0.69 -5.74 -27.39
N SER A 123 -0.58 -5.57 -26.06
CA SER A 123 0.57 -4.83 -25.50
C SER A 123 1.90 -5.50 -25.83
N VAL A 124 2.81 -4.69 -26.37
CA VAL A 124 4.16 -5.06 -26.79
C VAL A 124 5.19 -4.87 -25.67
N ALA A 125 4.80 -4.89 -24.39
CA ALA A 125 5.67 -4.48 -23.27
C ALA A 125 7.02 -5.24 -23.22
N PHE A 126 7.12 -6.42 -23.83
CA PHE A 126 8.39 -7.13 -24.06
C PHE A 126 8.62 -7.57 -25.52
N GLY A 127 7.73 -7.21 -26.46
CA GLY A 127 7.76 -7.71 -27.85
C GLY A 127 8.76 -7.02 -28.77
N ARG A 128 9.34 -5.87 -28.38
CA ARG A 128 10.30 -5.14 -29.24
C ARG A 128 11.73 -5.70 -29.24
N PHE A 129 12.07 -6.66 -28.39
CA PHE A 129 13.39 -7.30 -28.40
C PHE A 129 13.50 -8.49 -29.36
N HIS A 130 12.42 -8.86 -30.06
CA HIS A 130 12.40 -10.06 -30.90
C HIS A 130 11.63 -9.88 -32.22
N THR A 131 11.87 -8.82 -32.98
CA THR A 131 11.48 -8.80 -34.41
C THR A 131 12.39 -7.91 -35.27
N ASP A 132 13.67 -8.26 -35.36
CA ASP A 132 14.38 -8.14 -36.65
C ASP A 132 14.43 -9.55 -37.25
N GLY A 133 13.34 -9.92 -37.90
CA GLY A 133 13.17 -11.26 -38.43
C GLY A 133 11.76 -11.47 -38.89
N LYS A 134 11.53 -11.22 -40.19
CA LYS A 134 10.32 -11.56 -40.93
C LYS A 134 9.71 -12.87 -40.40
N ARG A 135 8.50 -12.84 -39.85
CA ARG A 135 7.69 -14.05 -39.80
C ARG A 135 6.20 -13.77 -39.96
N THR A 136 5.70 -14.48 -40.96
CA THR A 136 4.34 -14.66 -41.40
C THR A 136 3.43 -15.10 -40.25
N ALA A 137 2.21 -14.54 -40.26
CA ALA A 137 1.13 -14.93 -39.36
C ALA A 137 0.81 -16.42 -39.55
N LYS A 138 1.09 -17.23 -38.52
CA LYS A 138 0.41 -18.49 -38.29
C LYS A 138 -0.38 -18.33 -36.99
N ALA A 139 -1.70 -18.43 -37.11
CA ALA A 139 -2.63 -18.47 -36.00
C ALA A 139 -2.22 -19.57 -35.02
N ALA A 140 -2.05 -19.19 -33.75
CA ALA A 140 -1.94 -20.11 -32.64
C ALA A 140 -3.35 -20.31 -32.07
N ASP A 141 -4.05 -21.31 -32.60
CA ASP A 141 -5.23 -21.88 -31.97
C ASP A 141 -4.80 -22.54 -30.65
N GLY A 142 -5.30 -22.03 -29.53
CA GLY A 142 -4.97 -22.56 -28.21
C GLY A 142 -5.29 -21.64 -27.05
N TYR A 143 -6.52 -21.12 -26.96
CA TYR A 143 -7.04 -20.57 -25.71
C TYR A 143 -8.37 -21.23 -25.38
N ALA A 144 -8.33 -22.08 -24.35
CA ALA A 144 -9.51 -22.68 -23.75
C ALA A 144 -10.25 -21.62 -22.92
N ASP A 145 -11.44 -21.24 -23.38
CA ASP A 145 -12.45 -20.60 -22.55
C ASP A 145 -12.81 -21.57 -21.40
N GLY A 146 -12.54 -21.15 -20.17
CA GLY A 146 -13.09 -21.83 -19.00
C GLY A 146 -14.61 -21.64 -18.97
N PRO A 147 -15.40 -22.67 -18.62
CA PRO A 147 -16.85 -22.61 -18.73
C PRO A 147 -17.42 -21.56 -17.77
N VAL A 148 -18.20 -20.64 -18.34
CA VAL A 148 -19.15 -19.81 -17.61
C VAL A 148 -20.20 -20.74 -17.02
N THR A 149 -20.09 -21.03 -15.72
CA THR A 149 -21.17 -21.70 -15.00
C THR A 149 -22.29 -20.70 -14.77
N ARG A 150 -23.25 -20.72 -15.71
CA ARG A 150 -24.58 -20.16 -15.53
C ARG A 150 -25.26 -20.97 -14.42
N LYS A 151 -25.46 -20.38 -13.24
CA LYS A 151 -26.35 -20.95 -12.22
C LYS A 151 -27.77 -20.81 -12.74
N ASP A 152 -28.28 -21.87 -13.34
CA ASP A 152 -29.70 -22.07 -13.56
C ASP A 152 -30.36 -22.28 -12.19
N ASN A 153 -31.14 -21.29 -11.75
CA ASN A 153 -32.06 -21.49 -10.63
C ASN A 153 -33.33 -22.13 -11.19
N GLY A 154 -33.54 -23.38 -10.80
CA GLY A 154 -34.72 -24.16 -11.14
C GLY A 154 -36.02 -23.53 -10.65
N HIS A 155 -37.04 -23.64 -11.49
CA HIS A 155 -38.43 -23.41 -11.17
C HIS A 155 -38.92 -24.41 -10.12
N ALA A 156 -39.63 -23.90 -9.11
CA ALA A 156 -40.56 -24.66 -8.28
C ALA A 156 -41.97 -24.12 -8.55
N ASN A 157 -42.91 -25.06 -8.73
CA ASN A 157 -44.34 -24.83 -8.97
C ASN A 157 -45.01 -23.96 -7.91
N GLY A 158 -46.01 -23.19 -8.34
CA GLY A 158 -46.98 -22.53 -7.49
C GLY A 158 -48.15 -22.00 -8.33
N ASP A 159 -49.31 -22.61 -8.16
CA ASP A 159 -50.58 -22.33 -8.82
C ASP A 159 -51.06 -20.88 -8.64
N GLY A 160 -51.73 -20.32 -9.66
CA GLY A 160 -52.40 -19.02 -9.56
C GLY A 160 -53.16 -18.63 -10.82
N LYS A 161 -54.50 -18.74 -10.75
CA LYS A 161 -55.51 -18.40 -11.78
C LYS A 161 -55.49 -16.91 -12.19
N GLY A 162 -55.93 -16.63 -13.43
CA GLY A 162 -56.42 -15.32 -13.90
C GLY A 162 -55.98 -15.02 -15.34
N SER A 163 -56.73 -15.44 -16.36
CA SER A 163 -57.83 -14.73 -17.02
C SER A 163 -57.40 -13.66 -18.06
N ALA A 164 -58.01 -13.80 -19.24
CA ALA A 164 -58.34 -12.79 -20.26
C ALA A 164 -57.38 -12.50 -21.43
N ASN A 165 -57.80 -13.00 -22.60
CA ASN A 165 -57.96 -12.31 -23.90
C ASN A 165 -56.77 -11.56 -24.53
N ALA A 166 -56.31 -12.00 -25.72
CA ALA A 166 -56.90 -11.60 -27.01
C ALA A 166 -55.98 -11.94 -28.21
N LYS A 167 -56.53 -12.76 -29.13
CA LYS A 167 -56.49 -12.69 -30.61
C LYS A 167 -55.29 -12.00 -31.29
N SER A 168 -54.59 -12.73 -32.18
CA SER A 168 -54.83 -12.62 -33.64
C SER A 168 -54.03 -13.64 -34.45
N ASN A 169 -54.71 -14.19 -35.45
CA ASN A 169 -54.32 -15.23 -36.40
C ASN A 169 -53.22 -14.81 -37.38
N GLY A 170 -52.56 -15.81 -37.97
CA GLY A 170 -51.81 -15.66 -39.23
C GLY A 170 -51.00 -16.89 -39.63
N SER A 171 -51.69 -17.97 -40.00
CA SER A 171 -51.11 -19.19 -40.61
C SER A 171 -50.79 -18.96 -42.10
N ALA A 172 -49.63 -19.43 -42.57
CA ALA A 172 -49.49 -19.97 -43.92
C ALA A 172 -48.30 -20.95 -44.02
N HIS A 173 -48.62 -22.15 -44.54
CA HIS A 173 -47.75 -23.27 -44.86
C HIS A 173 -46.74 -22.99 -45.98
N GLY A 174 -45.64 -23.75 -46.01
CA GLY A 174 -44.84 -23.91 -47.25
C GLY A 174 -43.52 -24.66 -47.11
N HIS A 175 -43.60 -25.98 -47.21
CA HIS A 175 -42.61 -26.94 -47.75
C HIS A 175 -41.18 -27.07 -47.21
N ALA A 176 -40.82 -28.34 -47.07
CA ALA A 176 -39.51 -28.88 -46.74
C ALA A 176 -38.51 -28.73 -47.90
N ASP A 177 -37.26 -28.42 -47.57
CA ASP A 177 -36.07 -28.86 -48.29
C ASP A 177 -34.85 -28.90 -47.34
N ARG A 178 -34.22 -30.06 -47.23
CA ARG A 178 -32.76 -30.20 -47.00
C ARG A 178 -32.14 -30.33 -48.40
N PRO A 179 -30.84 -30.04 -48.67
CA PRO A 179 -29.70 -29.86 -47.76
C PRO A 179 -28.73 -28.72 -48.15
N SER A 180 -27.76 -28.36 -47.30
CA SER A 180 -26.33 -28.32 -47.67
C SER A 180 -25.47 -27.76 -46.52
N ASN A 181 -24.36 -28.46 -46.26
CA ASN A 181 -23.19 -27.90 -45.60
C ASN A 181 -22.65 -26.79 -46.50
N ASP A 182 -22.60 -25.55 -46.01
CA ASP A 182 -21.67 -24.59 -46.58
C ASP A 182 -21.19 -23.54 -45.56
N THR A 183 -19.86 -23.52 -45.43
CA THR A 183 -19.02 -22.37 -45.12
C THR A 183 -19.17 -21.70 -43.76
N VAL A 184 -18.30 -22.14 -42.86
CA VAL A 184 -17.67 -21.29 -41.84
C VAL A 184 -17.18 -20.02 -42.55
N ARG A 185 -17.92 -18.92 -42.41
CA ARG A 185 -17.44 -17.60 -42.78
C ARG A 185 -16.29 -17.26 -41.85
N ASN A 186 -15.07 -17.38 -42.38
CA ASN A 186 -13.89 -16.70 -41.87
C ASN A 186 -14.22 -15.22 -41.71
N VAL A 187 -14.48 -14.79 -40.47
CA VAL A 187 -14.55 -13.37 -40.13
C VAL A 187 -13.15 -12.82 -40.33
N THR A 188 -12.94 -12.26 -41.52
CA THR A 188 -11.74 -11.53 -41.88
C THR A 188 -11.60 -10.40 -40.88
N SER A 189 -10.42 -10.29 -40.26
CA SER A 189 -10.03 -9.25 -39.31
C SER A 189 -10.52 -7.88 -39.78
N THR A 190 -11.63 -7.43 -39.24
CA THR A 190 -12.14 -6.07 -39.47
C THR A 190 -11.19 -5.16 -38.72
N THR A 191 -10.41 -4.37 -39.46
CA THR A 191 -9.52 -3.36 -38.91
C THR A 191 -10.38 -2.34 -38.17
N LEU A 192 -10.48 -2.49 -36.85
CA LEU A 192 -11.21 -1.57 -35.99
C LEU A 192 -10.51 -0.21 -36.02
N THR A 193 -11.17 0.80 -36.58
CA THR A 193 -10.70 2.19 -36.50
C THR A 193 -11.02 2.70 -35.10
N TYR A 194 -10.01 2.79 -34.25
CA TYR A 194 -10.13 3.49 -32.97
C TYR A 194 -9.74 4.96 -33.20
N ASP A 195 -10.57 5.90 -32.74
CA ASP A 195 -10.26 7.34 -32.78
C ASP A 195 -9.02 7.72 -31.96
N ASN A 196 -8.59 6.83 -31.06
CA ASN A 196 -7.31 6.92 -30.38
C ASN A 196 -6.29 5.95 -31.03
N PRO A 197 -5.25 6.46 -31.72
CA PRO A 197 -4.23 5.63 -32.38
C PRO A 197 -3.59 4.60 -31.44
N ARG A 198 -3.36 4.96 -30.16
CA ARG A 198 -2.80 4.03 -29.18
C ARG A 198 -3.74 2.87 -28.84
N ARG A 199 -5.05 3.09 -28.90
CA ARG A 199 -6.04 2.04 -28.58
C ARG A 199 -6.17 1.04 -29.73
N ALA A 200 -5.98 1.50 -30.97
CA ALA A 200 -5.82 0.62 -32.12
C ALA A 200 -4.59 -0.28 -31.99
N GLU A 201 -3.48 0.25 -31.50
CA GLU A 201 -2.24 -0.51 -31.31
C GLU A 201 -2.31 -1.49 -30.13
N THR A 202 -2.85 -1.06 -28.99
CA THR A 202 -2.84 -1.84 -27.75
C THR A 202 -3.99 -2.83 -27.63
N GLY A 203 -5.11 -2.61 -28.33
CA GLY A 203 -6.30 -3.46 -28.23
C GLY A 203 -7.06 -3.32 -26.89
N PRO A 204 -8.15 -4.07 -26.70
CA PRO A 204 -8.99 -3.95 -25.51
C PRO A 204 -8.28 -4.44 -24.23
N VAL A 205 -8.72 -3.92 -23.09
CA VAL A 205 -8.24 -4.37 -21.76
C VAL A 205 -8.91 -5.69 -21.37
N TYR A 206 -8.14 -6.62 -20.81
CA TYR A 206 -8.66 -7.90 -20.30
C TYR A 206 -7.99 -8.32 -18.99
N TRP A 207 -8.59 -9.31 -18.32
CA TRP A 207 -8.02 -9.94 -17.12
C TRP A 207 -7.01 -11.03 -17.48
N GLN A 208 -5.72 -10.73 -17.32
CA GLN A 208 -4.62 -11.67 -17.49
C GLN A 208 -4.42 -12.49 -16.20
N GLY A 209 -4.69 -13.79 -16.27
CA GLY A 209 -4.27 -14.77 -15.25
C GLY A 209 -2.79 -15.11 -15.34
N TYR A 210 -2.34 -16.13 -14.62
CA TYR A 210 -0.92 -16.53 -14.65
C TYR A 210 -0.46 -16.93 -16.07
N PRO A 211 0.61 -16.28 -16.62
CA PRO A 211 1.07 -16.53 -17.99
C PRO A 211 1.63 -17.95 -18.19
N THR A 212 1.24 -18.61 -19.30
CA THR A 212 1.72 -19.95 -19.70
C THR A 212 2.90 -19.91 -20.68
N SER A 213 3.07 -18.79 -21.38
CA SER A 213 3.98 -18.56 -22.49
C SER A 213 5.46 -18.49 -22.06
N SER A 214 6.00 -17.29 -21.89
CA SER A 214 7.44 -17.03 -21.74
C SER A 214 7.87 -16.86 -20.29
N PHE A 215 9.15 -17.13 -20.03
CA PHE A 215 9.75 -16.88 -18.70
C PHE A 215 9.67 -15.40 -18.31
N LEU A 216 9.96 -14.49 -19.23
CA LEU A 216 9.94 -13.04 -18.95
C LEU A 216 8.54 -12.53 -18.63
N GLU A 217 7.51 -13.03 -19.31
CA GLU A 217 6.12 -12.66 -19.02
C GLU A 217 5.67 -13.16 -17.64
N ARG A 218 6.08 -14.38 -17.26
CA ARG A 218 5.89 -14.88 -15.88
C ARG A 218 6.62 -14.03 -14.86
N LEU A 219 7.88 -13.68 -15.12
CA LEU A 219 8.69 -12.87 -14.23
C LEU A 219 8.06 -11.49 -14.02
N ASP A 220 7.63 -10.83 -15.09
CA ASP A 220 6.94 -9.54 -15.03
C ASP A 220 5.64 -9.63 -14.23
N TRP A 221 4.84 -10.67 -14.47
CA TRP A 221 3.59 -10.91 -13.74
C TRP A 221 3.82 -11.16 -12.24
N VAL A 222 4.84 -11.95 -11.91
CA VAL A 222 5.18 -12.30 -10.51
C VAL A 222 5.76 -11.07 -9.78
N VAL A 223 6.65 -10.32 -10.42
CA VAL A 223 7.23 -9.10 -9.84
C VAL A 223 6.14 -8.05 -9.61
N ASP A 224 5.23 -7.84 -10.56
CA ASP A 224 4.07 -6.96 -10.40
C ASP A 224 3.18 -7.42 -9.24
N LEU A 225 2.79 -8.71 -9.18
CA LEU A 225 1.98 -9.24 -8.08
C LEU A 225 2.63 -8.97 -6.72
N PHE A 226 3.94 -9.22 -6.61
CA PHE A 226 4.64 -9.16 -5.34
C PHE A 226 4.98 -7.72 -4.91
N THR A 227 5.11 -6.78 -5.84
CA THR A 227 5.46 -5.37 -5.54
C THR A 227 4.24 -4.44 -5.49
N ASN A 228 3.06 -4.91 -5.93
CA ASN A 228 1.84 -4.11 -5.98
C ASN A 228 0.98 -4.29 -4.71
N PHE A 229 1.42 -3.69 -3.60
CA PHE A 229 0.81 -3.87 -2.27
C PHE A 229 -0.66 -3.42 -2.18
N ARG A 230 -1.07 -2.45 -3.01
CA ARG A 230 -2.45 -1.94 -3.07
C ARG A 230 -3.34 -2.72 -4.05
N GLY A 231 -2.77 -3.65 -4.81
CA GLY A 231 -3.47 -4.42 -5.84
C GLY A 231 -4.02 -3.55 -6.97
N ILE A 232 -3.38 -2.43 -7.28
CA ILE A 232 -3.81 -1.53 -8.36
C ILE A 232 -3.83 -2.31 -9.67
N ASN A 233 -4.96 -2.30 -10.37
CA ASN A 233 -5.18 -3.09 -11.60
C ASN A 233 -5.17 -4.60 -11.40
N TRP A 234 -5.27 -5.08 -10.18
CA TRP A 234 -5.47 -6.49 -9.88
C TRP A 234 -6.91 -6.75 -9.43
N ASN A 235 -7.36 -8.00 -9.54
CA ASN A 235 -8.68 -8.41 -9.07
C ASN A 235 -8.85 -8.37 -7.54
N PHE A 236 -7.76 -8.11 -6.80
CA PHE A 236 -7.76 -7.89 -5.35
C PHE A 236 -7.54 -6.41 -4.96
N GLN A 237 -7.70 -5.49 -5.92
CA GLN A 237 -7.59 -4.04 -5.69
C GLN A 237 -8.39 -3.59 -4.47
N ILE A 238 -7.76 -2.79 -3.61
CA ILE A 238 -8.43 -2.26 -2.42
C ILE A 238 -9.57 -1.29 -2.81
N PRO A 239 -10.68 -1.26 -2.06
CA PRO A 239 -11.86 -0.45 -2.39
C PRO A 239 -11.65 1.07 -2.24
N ASP A 240 -10.56 1.49 -1.58
CA ASP A 240 -10.24 2.90 -1.31
C ASP A 240 -9.50 3.59 -2.46
N LEU A 241 -9.19 2.84 -3.52
CA LEU A 241 -8.59 3.39 -4.73
C LEU A 241 -9.65 4.03 -5.63
N PRO A 242 -9.27 5.03 -6.45
CA PRO A 242 -10.16 5.60 -7.45
C PRO A 242 -10.76 4.53 -8.37
N PRO A 243 -12.00 4.74 -8.84
CA PRO A 243 -12.61 3.84 -9.82
C PRO A 243 -11.82 3.84 -11.12
N ARG A 244 -11.97 2.78 -11.91
CA ARG A 244 -11.37 2.71 -13.26
C ARG A 244 -12.16 3.61 -14.23
N PRO A 245 -11.53 4.08 -15.31
CA PRO A 245 -12.24 4.75 -16.39
C PRO A 245 -13.40 3.90 -16.95
N SER A 246 -14.47 4.56 -17.40
CA SER A 246 -15.68 3.90 -17.91
C SER A 246 -15.40 2.97 -19.10
N TRP A 247 -14.46 3.36 -19.96
CA TRP A 247 -14.03 2.56 -21.11
C TRP A 247 -13.29 1.27 -20.71
N VAL A 248 -12.53 1.28 -19.61
CA VAL A 248 -11.87 0.08 -19.08
C VAL A 248 -12.92 -0.91 -18.60
N GLU A 249 -13.92 -0.44 -17.86
CA GLU A 249 -15.02 -1.28 -17.39
C GLU A 249 -15.85 -1.83 -18.56
N ALA A 250 -16.00 -1.07 -19.65
CA ALA A 250 -16.67 -1.54 -20.86
C ALA A 250 -15.90 -2.66 -21.57
N ASP A 251 -14.57 -2.52 -21.70
CA ASP A 251 -13.69 -3.57 -22.24
C ASP A 251 -13.81 -4.87 -21.42
N LEU A 252 -13.75 -4.74 -20.09
CA LEU A 252 -13.86 -5.87 -19.16
C LEU A 252 -15.23 -6.55 -19.16
N ALA A 253 -16.29 -5.81 -19.49
CA ALA A 253 -17.64 -6.34 -19.63
C ALA A 253 -17.86 -7.07 -20.96
N GLY A 254 -16.85 -7.13 -21.83
CA GLY A 254 -16.99 -7.69 -23.18
C GLY A 254 -17.90 -6.88 -24.08
N LYS A 255 -18.22 -5.62 -23.70
CA LYS A 255 -19.02 -4.69 -24.49
C LYS A 255 -18.14 -3.99 -25.53
N VAL A 256 -17.33 -4.77 -26.23
CA VAL A 256 -16.46 -4.29 -27.31
C VAL A 256 -17.25 -4.47 -28.59
N SER A 257 -18.09 -3.50 -28.99
CA SER A 257 -18.66 -3.54 -30.34
C SER A 257 -17.65 -3.12 -31.41
N GLY A 258 -16.46 -2.65 -31.03
CA GLY A 258 -15.45 -2.20 -31.97
C GLY A 258 -15.85 -0.95 -32.77
N THR A 259 -17.07 -0.44 -32.60
CA THR A 259 -17.54 0.78 -33.24
C THR A 259 -17.24 2.00 -32.34
N PRO A 260 -16.65 3.07 -32.88
CA PRO A 260 -16.45 4.34 -32.17
C PRO A 260 -17.72 4.86 -31.45
N GLU A 261 -18.88 4.65 -32.09
CA GLU A 261 -20.22 5.01 -31.61
C GLU A 261 -20.53 4.47 -30.20
N PHE A 262 -20.09 3.25 -29.87
CA PHE A 262 -20.34 2.68 -28.53
C PHE A 262 -19.58 3.43 -27.44
N TYR A 263 -18.36 3.89 -27.75
CA TYR A 263 -17.54 4.65 -26.81
C TYR A 263 -17.98 6.10 -26.70
N GLU A 264 -18.58 6.66 -27.75
CA GLU A 264 -19.21 7.98 -27.75
C GLU A 264 -20.39 8.06 -26.78
N HIS A 265 -21.11 6.94 -26.59
CA HIS A 265 -22.21 6.83 -25.63
C HIS A 265 -21.77 6.50 -24.19
N LEU A 266 -20.48 6.25 -23.93
CA LEU A 266 -20.01 6.08 -22.56
C LEU A 266 -19.98 7.42 -21.84
N THR A 267 -20.27 7.40 -20.54
CA THR A 267 -20.08 8.58 -19.69
C THR A 267 -18.63 9.05 -19.82
N PRO A 268 -18.40 10.32 -20.20
CA PRO A 268 -17.05 10.87 -20.32
C PRO A 268 -16.28 10.62 -19.05
N THR A 269 -15.07 10.07 -19.18
CA THR A 269 -14.23 9.85 -18.01
C THR A 269 -13.76 11.22 -17.51
N PRO A 270 -14.03 11.59 -16.24
CA PRO A 270 -13.60 12.88 -15.72
C PRO A 270 -12.08 12.94 -15.64
N ASP A 271 -11.54 14.16 -15.70
CA ASP A 271 -10.10 14.41 -15.59
C ASP A 271 -9.50 13.96 -14.25
N VAL A 272 -10.32 13.93 -13.21
CA VAL A 272 -9.96 13.53 -11.84
C VAL A 272 -10.92 12.44 -11.40
N LEU A 273 -10.36 11.30 -11.04
CA LEU A 273 -11.06 10.16 -10.46
C LEU A 273 -10.88 10.21 -8.94
N VAL A 274 -11.96 10.18 -8.19
CA VAL A 274 -11.93 10.29 -6.72
C VAL A 274 -12.55 9.05 -6.10
N SER A 275 -11.84 8.43 -5.17
CA SER A 275 -12.33 7.28 -4.42
C SER A 275 -13.33 7.67 -3.35
N ARG A 276 -13.98 6.68 -2.74
CA ARG A 276 -14.90 6.88 -1.60
C ARG A 276 -14.21 7.45 -0.37
N THR A 277 -12.90 7.27 -0.24
CA THR A 277 -12.09 7.82 0.84
C THR A 277 -11.44 9.15 0.45
N GLY A 278 -11.61 9.62 -0.78
CA GLY A 278 -11.08 10.90 -1.26
C GLY A 278 -9.65 10.82 -1.83
N VAL A 279 -9.13 9.61 -2.07
CA VAL A 279 -7.88 9.42 -2.84
C VAL A 279 -8.14 9.82 -4.28
N GLN A 280 -7.24 10.58 -4.89
CA GLN A 280 -7.36 11.02 -6.28
C GLN A 280 -6.43 10.25 -7.21
N ALA A 281 -6.89 10.05 -8.45
CA ALA A 281 -6.06 9.70 -9.61
C ALA A 281 -6.46 10.61 -10.77
N PHE A 282 -5.58 10.75 -11.76
CA PHE A 282 -5.83 11.59 -12.93
C PHE A 282 -5.88 10.73 -14.18
N THR A 283 -6.60 11.19 -15.21
CA THR A 283 -6.56 10.54 -16.54
C THR A 283 -5.47 11.12 -17.44
N SER A 284 -4.84 12.23 -17.04
CA SER A 284 -3.78 12.90 -17.78
C SER A 284 -2.41 12.65 -17.15
N SER A 285 -1.46 12.20 -17.97
CA SER A 285 -0.06 12.02 -17.55
C SER A 285 0.55 13.35 -17.09
N ARG A 286 0.30 14.44 -17.82
CA ARG A 286 0.79 15.79 -17.46
C ARG A 286 0.26 16.21 -16.08
N LYS A 287 -1.04 16.08 -15.82
CA LYS A 287 -1.63 16.42 -14.51
C LYS A 287 -1.04 15.55 -13.39
N THR A 288 -0.91 14.25 -13.62
CA THR A 288 -0.32 13.31 -12.65
C THR A 288 1.11 13.70 -12.29
N VAL A 289 1.96 13.94 -13.28
CA VAL A 289 3.37 14.30 -13.07
C VAL A 289 3.48 15.65 -12.37
N TRP A 290 2.76 16.68 -12.82
CA TRP A 290 2.81 17.99 -12.17
C TRP A 290 2.30 17.99 -10.74
N TYR A 291 1.16 17.34 -10.49
CA TYR A 291 0.62 17.21 -9.14
C TYR A 291 1.58 16.44 -8.23
N SER A 292 2.19 15.36 -8.74
CA SER A 292 3.18 14.58 -8.02
C SER A 292 4.45 15.39 -7.75
N ALA A 293 4.99 16.09 -8.75
CA ALA A 293 6.17 16.92 -8.59
C ALA A 293 5.93 18.08 -7.60
N ALA A 294 4.78 18.74 -7.68
CA ALA A 294 4.38 19.77 -6.73
C ALA A 294 4.25 19.20 -5.31
N LYS A 295 3.59 18.05 -5.14
CA LYS A 295 3.49 17.39 -3.83
C LYS A 295 4.85 16.98 -3.27
N LEU A 296 5.73 16.45 -4.11
CA LEU A 296 7.07 16.10 -3.70
C LEU A 296 7.82 17.36 -3.26
N PHE A 297 7.76 18.45 -4.04
CA PHE A 297 8.43 19.70 -3.68
C PHE A 297 7.86 20.31 -2.37
N PHE A 298 6.55 20.56 -2.29
CA PHE A 298 5.94 21.17 -1.10
C PHE A 298 5.99 20.24 0.13
N GLY A 299 5.76 18.94 -0.05
CA GLY A 299 5.77 17.95 1.02
C GLY A 299 7.17 17.63 1.54
N PHE A 300 8.11 17.33 0.64
CA PHE A 300 9.45 16.89 0.98
C PHE A 300 10.41 18.06 1.21
N VAL A 301 10.45 19.05 0.30
CA VAL A 301 11.46 20.13 0.40
C VAL A 301 11.06 21.20 1.40
N ILE A 302 9.76 21.47 1.60
CA ILE A 302 9.32 22.57 2.47
C ILE A 302 8.73 22.06 3.78
N ILE A 303 7.64 21.28 3.72
CA ILE A 303 6.93 20.86 4.94
C ILE A 303 7.82 19.97 5.80
N LEU A 304 8.38 18.91 5.22
CA LEU A 304 9.25 18.00 5.95
C LEU A 304 10.51 18.70 6.43
N ASP A 305 11.07 19.66 5.68
CA ASP A 305 12.22 20.46 6.10
C ASP A 305 11.93 21.31 7.35
N ILE A 306 10.81 22.01 7.38
CA ILE A 306 10.38 22.78 8.56
C ILE A 306 10.13 21.87 9.77
N LEU A 307 9.48 20.73 9.56
CA LEU A 307 9.23 19.75 10.64
C LEU A 307 10.56 19.16 11.16
N LYS A 308 11.49 18.84 10.27
CA LYS A 308 12.81 18.34 10.62
C LYS A 308 13.63 19.39 11.35
N LEU A 309 13.54 20.65 10.95
CA LEU A 309 14.14 21.76 11.69
C LEU A 309 13.58 21.82 13.13
N ALA A 310 12.27 21.75 13.31
CA ALA A 310 11.71 21.76 14.65
C ALA A 310 12.15 20.54 15.48
N VAL A 311 12.28 19.36 14.86
CA VAL A 311 12.76 18.12 15.49
C VAL A 311 14.21 18.21 15.95
N ILE A 312 15.12 18.74 15.13
CA ILE A 312 16.56 18.83 15.49
C ILE A 312 16.82 19.87 16.59
N HIS A 313 15.88 20.77 16.88
CA HIS A 313 16.00 21.72 17.99
C HIS A 313 15.37 21.23 19.32
N ASP A 314 14.62 20.13 19.31
CA ASP A 314 13.95 19.61 20.52
C ASP A 314 14.59 18.29 20.97
N ARG A 315 15.27 18.33 22.13
CA ARG A 315 15.95 17.19 22.77
C ARG A 315 15.03 15.98 22.95
N TYR A 316 13.72 16.20 23.06
CA TYR A 316 12.75 15.12 23.15
C TYR A 316 12.93 14.10 22.02
N PHE A 317 13.11 14.56 20.78
CA PHE A 317 13.24 13.68 19.62
C PHE A 317 14.61 13.03 19.46
N TRP A 318 15.59 13.39 20.30
CA TRP A 318 16.92 12.79 20.27
C TRP A 318 17.01 11.54 21.15
N GLY A 319 15.96 11.22 21.92
CA GLY A 319 15.89 10.08 22.83
C GLY A 319 15.71 10.46 24.30
N PHE A 320 15.71 11.76 24.62
CA PHE A 320 15.45 12.25 25.98
C PHE A 320 13.95 12.33 26.22
N VAL A 321 13.34 11.26 26.74
CA VAL A 321 11.90 11.26 27.06
C VAL A 321 11.62 11.09 28.55
N ASP A 322 12.61 10.69 29.35
CA ASP A 322 12.48 10.51 30.80
C ASP A 322 13.82 10.86 31.50
N PRO A 323 13.89 11.95 32.29
CA PRO A 323 12.84 12.94 32.48
C PRO A 323 12.55 13.72 31.18
N VAL A 324 11.32 14.24 31.06
CA VAL A 324 10.92 15.03 29.88
C VAL A 324 11.75 16.31 29.79
N PRO A 325 12.43 16.57 28.66
CA PRO A 325 13.28 17.73 28.50
C PRO A 325 12.45 19.01 28.37
N PRO A 326 13.02 20.18 28.73
CA PRO A 326 12.36 21.47 28.60
C PRO A 326 11.98 21.75 27.14
N ALA A 327 11.02 22.65 26.95
CA ALA A 327 10.62 23.13 25.64
C ALA A 327 11.79 23.84 24.93
N PRO A 328 11.88 23.76 23.59
CA PRO A 328 12.79 24.59 22.81
C PRO A 328 12.59 26.08 23.06
N ALA A 329 13.69 26.84 23.14
CA ALA A 329 13.68 28.26 23.51
C ALA A 329 12.90 29.17 22.54
N TYR A 330 12.67 28.74 21.29
CA TYR A 330 11.89 29.51 20.32
C TYR A 330 10.37 29.36 20.50
N LEU A 331 9.91 28.42 21.32
CA LEU A 331 8.47 28.24 21.53
C LEU A 331 7.91 29.37 22.41
N PRO A 332 6.73 29.93 22.09
CA PRO A 332 6.07 30.90 22.96
C PRO A 332 5.82 30.32 24.35
N SER A 333 5.90 31.17 25.39
CA SER A 333 5.66 30.80 26.79
C SER A 333 4.34 30.06 27.00
N LEU A 334 3.28 30.45 26.27
CA LEU A 334 1.99 29.74 26.27
C LEU A 334 2.12 28.24 26.02
N ILE A 335 2.99 27.83 25.09
CA ILE A 335 3.25 26.41 24.78
C ILE A 335 4.32 25.86 25.70
N ALA A 336 5.41 26.60 25.90
CA ALA A 336 6.59 26.15 26.65
C ALA A 336 6.29 25.85 28.12
N ASP A 337 5.45 26.67 28.77
CA ASP A 337 5.14 26.59 30.19
C ASP A 337 3.97 25.62 30.49
N SER A 338 3.25 25.17 29.45
CA SER A 338 2.12 24.27 29.58
C SER A 338 2.51 22.84 29.19
N PRO A 339 2.63 21.88 30.14
CA PRO A 339 2.91 20.48 29.81
C PRO A 339 1.88 19.88 28.85
N PHE A 340 0.62 20.33 28.94
CA PHE A 340 -0.45 19.90 28.07
C PHE A 340 -0.22 20.33 26.62
N LEU A 341 0.10 21.61 26.39
CA LEU A 341 0.32 22.16 25.05
C LEU A 341 1.66 21.72 24.46
N LEU A 342 2.72 21.63 25.26
CA LEU A 342 4.02 21.10 24.84
C LEU A 342 3.91 19.64 24.36
N LYS A 343 3.13 18.81 25.07
CA LYS A 343 2.85 17.44 24.64
C LYS A 343 2.10 17.42 23.31
N TRP A 344 1.07 18.25 23.12
CA TRP A 344 0.38 18.37 21.84
C TRP A 344 1.31 18.77 20.70
N TYR A 345 2.15 19.78 20.94
CA TYR A 345 3.16 20.23 20.00
C TYR A 345 4.06 19.08 19.55
N ARG A 346 4.66 18.34 20.50
CA ARG A 346 5.55 17.21 20.20
C ARG A 346 4.84 16.07 19.46
N LEU A 347 3.60 15.74 19.85
CA LEU A 347 2.80 14.71 19.17
C LEU A 347 2.46 15.11 17.72
N LEU A 348 1.99 16.35 17.52
CA LEU A 348 1.66 16.85 16.18
C LEU A 348 2.91 16.94 15.29
N LEU A 349 4.03 17.36 15.85
CA LEU A 349 5.31 17.42 15.16
C LEU A 349 5.80 16.03 14.74
N GLY A 350 5.82 15.07 15.66
CA GLY A 350 6.23 13.69 15.37
C GLY A 350 5.32 13.01 14.34
N CYS A 351 3.99 13.09 14.53
CA CYS A 351 3.03 12.54 13.57
C CYS A 351 3.09 13.27 12.22
N GLY A 352 3.29 14.58 12.21
CA GLY A 352 3.43 15.38 11.00
C GLY A 352 4.66 14.99 10.19
N ALA A 353 5.80 14.77 10.85
CA ALA A 353 7.04 14.34 10.19
C ALA A 353 6.87 12.97 9.53
N ILE A 354 6.23 12.02 10.22
CA ILE A 354 5.93 10.69 9.67
C ILE A 354 4.96 10.79 8.49
N TRP A 355 3.89 11.56 8.64
CA TRP A 355 2.91 11.76 7.57
C TRP A 355 3.55 12.38 6.32
N ALA A 356 4.40 13.40 6.50
CA ALA A 356 5.11 14.07 5.40
C ALA A 356 6.12 13.12 4.74
N GLY A 357 6.86 12.32 5.52
CA GLY A 357 7.79 11.32 5.03
C GLY A 357 7.12 10.24 4.17
N ILE A 358 6.05 9.62 4.70
CA ILE A 358 5.26 8.60 3.96
C ILE A 358 4.62 9.21 2.71
N SER A 359 4.06 10.41 2.82
CA SER A 359 3.45 11.09 1.67
C SER A 359 4.47 11.33 0.56
N SER A 360 5.69 11.72 0.91
CA SER A 360 6.75 12.05 -0.04
C SER A 360 7.25 10.83 -0.81
N ILE A 361 7.53 9.71 -0.11
CA ILE A 361 8.03 8.49 -0.77
C ILE A 361 6.99 7.88 -1.72
N MET A 362 5.70 7.98 -1.37
CA MET A 362 4.62 7.38 -2.18
C MET A 362 4.39 8.12 -3.50
N VAL A 363 4.74 9.40 -3.57
CA VAL A 363 4.61 10.23 -4.78
C VAL A 363 5.73 9.92 -5.80
N VAL A 364 6.81 9.27 -5.38
CA VAL A 364 7.88 8.82 -6.29
C VAL A 364 7.36 7.81 -7.32
N GLY A 365 6.45 6.91 -6.92
CA GLY A 365 5.88 5.90 -7.81
C GLY A 365 5.27 6.49 -9.09
N PRO A 366 4.27 7.38 -8.99
CA PRO A 366 3.69 8.06 -10.16
C PRO A 366 4.72 8.81 -11.02
N LEU A 367 5.71 9.47 -10.42
CA LEU A 367 6.77 10.16 -11.18
C LEU A 367 7.58 9.19 -12.04
N VAL A 368 7.88 8.00 -11.52
CA VAL A 368 8.60 6.95 -12.25
C VAL A 368 7.70 6.27 -13.28
N TYR A 369 6.56 5.72 -12.86
CA TYR A 369 5.71 4.90 -13.74
C TYR A 369 5.02 5.73 -14.83
N VAL A 370 4.54 6.93 -14.51
CA VAL A 370 3.82 7.80 -15.48
C VAL A 370 4.77 8.77 -16.18
N GLY A 371 5.70 9.37 -15.42
CA GLY A 371 6.61 10.39 -15.95
C GLY A 371 7.78 9.82 -16.73
N LEU A 372 8.56 8.93 -16.11
CA LEU A 372 9.81 8.40 -16.71
C LEU A 372 9.58 7.21 -17.65
N LEU A 373 8.69 6.29 -17.29
CA LEU A 373 8.46 5.06 -18.05
C LEU A 373 7.30 5.22 -19.03
N GLY A 374 6.14 5.67 -18.55
CA GLY A 374 4.93 5.86 -19.32
C GLY A 374 4.28 4.55 -19.78
N PRO A 375 3.04 4.61 -20.31
CA PRO A 375 2.31 3.41 -20.71
C PRO A 375 2.92 2.70 -21.91
N GLU A 376 3.77 3.36 -22.69
CA GLU A 376 4.49 2.78 -23.83
C GLU A 376 5.50 1.71 -23.41
N ARG A 377 6.14 1.85 -22.24
CA ARG A 377 7.18 0.93 -21.76
C ARG A 377 6.65 -0.12 -20.80
N VAL A 378 5.71 0.26 -19.94
CA VAL A 378 5.22 -0.60 -18.84
C VAL A 378 3.73 -0.94 -18.95
N GLY A 379 3.09 -0.59 -20.07
CA GLY A 379 1.69 -0.88 -20.35
C GLY A 379 0.76 -0.16 -19.37
N ILE A 380 -0.29 -0.85 -18.92
CA ILE A 380 -1.29 -0.30 -17.99
C ILE A 380 -0.65 0.26 -16.70
N ARG A 381 0.49 -0.28 -16.25
CA ARG A 381 1.18 0.24 -15.05
C ARG A 381 1.70 1.67 -15.22
N GLY A 382 1.91 2.13 -16.45
CA GLY A 382 2.32 3.50 -16.76
C GLY A 382 1.14 4.45 -16.99
N GLU A 383 -0.09 3.96 -16.93
CA GLU A 383 -1.28 4.79 -17.10
C GLU A 383 -1.47 5.74 -15.91
N PRO A 384 -1.85 7.00 -16.15
CA PRO A 384 -2.04 7.98 -15.07
C PRO A 384 -3.17 7.57 -14.10
N TRP A 385 -4.24 6.95 -14.60
CA TRP A 385 -5.37 6.51 -13.77
C TRP A 385 -5.01 5.31 -12.88
N ALA A 386 -3.93 4.59 -13.23
CA ALA A 386 -3.36 3.50 -12.45
C ALA A 386 -2.34 3.99 -11.40
N ASN A 387 -2.04 5.28 -11.32
CA ASN A 387 -0.99 5.80 -10.45
C ASN A 387 -1.52 6.93 -9.57
N PRO A 388 -2.41 6.63 -8.60
CA PRO A 388 -2.94 7.64 -7.68
C PRO A 388 -1.79 8.22 -6.83
N PRO A 389 -1.51 9.53 -6.92
CA PRO A 389 -0.45 10.15 -6.14
C PRO A 389 -0.79 10.32 -4.65
N ASP A 390 -2.05 10.17 -4.28
CA ASP A 390 -2.47 10.28 -2.88
C ASP A 390 -2.29 8.95 -2.13
N ALA A 391 -1.44 8.99 -1.09
CA ALA A 391 -1.26 7.88 -0.15
C ALA A 391 -2.31 7.86 0.96
N PHE A 392 -2.78 9.05 1.36
CA PHE A 392 -3.75 9.29 2.43
C PHE A 392 -5.10 9.70 1.83
N GLY A 393 -6.19 9.35 2.53
CA GLY A 393 -7.53 9.80 2.15
C GLY A 393 -7.84 11.20 2.64
N SER A 394 -9.08 11.64 2.41
CA SER A 394 -9.59 12.94 2.84
C SER A 394 -9.81 13.00 4.36
N LEU A 395 -9.51 14.16 4.96
CA LEU A 395 -9.87 14.50 6.34
C LEU A 395 -11.38 14.43 6.59
N ALA A 396 -12.21 14.52 5.54
CA ALA A 396 -13.65 14.31 5.67
C ALA A 396 -13.99 12.94 6.29
N ASN A 397 -13.16 11.90 6.09
CA ASN A 397 -13.36 10.62 6.75
C ASN A 397 -13.27 10.74 8.28
N VAL A 398 -12.33 11.54 8.80
CA VAL A 398 -12.17 11.78 10.24
C VAL A 398 -13.37 12.57 10.76
N LEU A 399 -13.78 13.62 10.05
CA LEU A 399 -14.94 14.42 10.44
C LEU A 399 -16.23 13.58 10.44
N ASP A 400 -16.46 12.75 9.42
CA ASP A 400 -17.71 11.99 9.28
C ASP A 400 -17.73 10.70 10.10
N LYS A 401 -16.57 10.07 10.38
CA LYS A 401 -16.49 8.73 11.01
C LYS A 401 -15.55 8.66 12.23
N GLY A 402 -14.99 9.77 12.69
CA GLY A 402 -14.14 9.83 13.88
C GLY A 402 -12.89 8.97 13.79
N LEU A 403 -12.57 8.27 14.89
CA LEU A 403 -11.37 7.44 15.01
C LEU A 403 -11.37 6.27 14.03
N ALA A 404 -12.53 5.69 13.74
CA ALA A 404 -12.65 4.66 12.69
C ALA A 404 -12.35 5.25 11.29
N GLY A 405 -12.79 6.49 11.04
CA GLY A 405 -12.48 7.22 9.82
C GLY A 405 -11.00 7.55 9.66
N TYR A 406 -10.32 7.85 10.77
CA TYR A 406 -8.88 8.07 10.80
C TYR A 406 -8.14 6.83 10.29
N TRP A 407 -8.37 5.65 10.86
CA TRP A 407 -7.62 4.44 10.48
C TRP A 407 -8.08 3.78 9.17
N ALA A 408 -9.39 3.71 8.91
CA ALA A 408 -9.94 2.97 7.78
C ALA A 408 -10.17 3.80 6.50
N GLY A 409 -9.93 5.12 6.56
CA GLY A 409 -10.21 6.02 5.44
C GLY A 409 -9.15 7.08 5.21
N PHE A 410 -8.61 7.71 6.26
CA PHE A 410 -7.60 8.76 6.15
C PHE A 410 -6.17 8.21 6.12
N TRP A 411 -5.79 7.39 7.11
CA TRP A 411 -4.45 6.80 7.24
C TRP A 411 -4.12 5.94 6.01
N HIS A 412 -2.83 5.80 5.69
CA HIS A 412 -2.43 5.16 4.45
C HIS A 412 -2.96 3.71 4.33
N GLN A 413 -3.44 3.33 3.15
CA GLN A 413 -4.08 2.01 2.91
C GLN A 413 -3.14 1.00 2.21
N ILE A 414 -1.83 1.27 2.25
CA ILE A 414 -0.81 0.53 1.49
C ILE A 414 -0.82 -0.97 1.81
N PHE A 415 -1.00 -1.35 3.08
CA PHE A 415 -0.90 -2.74 3.53
C PHE A 415 -2.26 -3.40 3.80
N ARG A 416 -3.36 -2.77 3.37
CA ARG A 416 -4.72 -3.17 3.75
C ARG A 416 -5.01 -4.65 3.48
N ARG A 417 -4.64 -5.15 2.29
CA ARG A 417 -4.89 -6.55 1.91
C ARG A 417 -4.22 -7.53 2.88
N THR A 418 -2.96 -7.28 3.20
CA THR A 418 -2.15 -8.11 4.10
C THR A 418 -2.76 -8.17 5.50
N PHE A 419 -3.34 -7.06 5.96
CA PHE A 419 -3.92 -6.94 7.31
C PHE A 419 -5.32 -7.57 7.38
N GLU A 420 -6.08 -7.53 6.28
CA GLU A 420 -7.43 -8.12 6.19
C GLU A 420 -7.42 -9.64 5.91
N ALA A 421 -6.35 -10.18 5.31
CA ALA A 421 -6.30 -11.58 4.89
C ALA A 421 -6.45 -12.59 6.06
N PRO A 422 -5.75 -12.44 7.21
CA PRO A 422 -5.93 -13.32 8.37
C PRO A 422 -7.36 -13.25 8.91
N ALA A 423 -7.93 -12.05 9.05
CA ALA A 423 -9.29 -11.84 9.53
C ALA A 423 -10.32 -12.55 8.64
N THR A 424 -10.17 -12.40 7.32
CA THR A 424 -11.08 -13.02 6.34
C THR A 424 -11.05 -14.53 6.45
N LYS A 425 -9.85 -15.12 6.60
CA LYS A 425 -9.71 -16.57 6.79
C LYS A 425 -10.30 -17.06 8.09
N LEU A 426 -10.02 -16.37 9.20
CA LEU A 426 -10.58 -16.69 10.50
C LEU A 426 -12.12 -16.64 10.49
N MET A 427 -12.70 -15.56 9.95
CA MET A 427 -14.15 -15.41 9.87
C MET A 427 -14.79 -16.49 8.99
N ASN A 428 -14.19 -16.83 7.86
CA ASN A 428 -14.69 -17.90 6.98
C ASN A 428 -14.62 -19.27 7.66
N ALA A 429 -13.52 -19.56 8.36
CA ALA A 429 -13.35 -20.83 9.08
C ALA A 429 -14.35 -20.99 10.23
N LEU A 430 -14.70 -19.89 10.90
CA LEU A 430 -15.63 -19.89 12.04
C LEU A 430 -17.09 -19.58 11.64
N GLY A 431 -17.38 -19.39 10.36
CA GLY A 431 -18.73 -19.02 9.90
C GLY A 431 -19.23 -17.65 10.38
N ILE A 432 -18.33 -16.74 10.77
CA ILE A 432 -18.68 -15.41 11.28
C ILE A 432 -19.09 -14.50 10.13
N LYS A 433 -20.30 -13.94 10.21
CA LYS A 433 -20.79 -12.97 9.20
C LYS A 433 -19.96 -11.68 9.28
N PRO A 434 -19.33 -11.19 8.19
CA PRO A 434 -18.47 -10.00 8.21
C PRO A 434 -19.12 -8.73 8.75
N ARG A 435 -20.44 -8.56 8.56
CA ARG A 435 -21.21 -7.39 9.01
C ARG A 435 -21.79 -7.51 10.42
N SER A 436 -21.55 -8.62 11.11
CA SER A 436 -21.96 -8.78 12.51
C SER A 436 -21.02 -8.03 13.46
N ASN A 437 -21.45 -7.79 14.71
CA ASN A 437 -20.56 -7.22 15.72
C ASN A 437 -19.33 -8.12 15.95
N ALA A 438 -19.51 -9.45 15.93
CA ALA A 438 -18.42 -10.41 16.04
C ALA A 438 -17.46 -10.33 14.84
N GLY A 439 -17.97 -10.16 13.62
CA GLY A 439 -17.16 -9.98 12.42
C GLY A 439 -16.35 -8.68 12.46
N LEU A 440 -16.96 -7.57 12.89
CA LEU A 440 -16.26 -6.30 13.06
C LEU A 440 -15.17 -6.38 14.13
N LEU A 441 -15.43 -7.07 15.25
CA LEU A 441 -14.45 -7.30 16.32
C LEU A 441 -13.30 -8.15 15.82
N ALA A 442 -13.57 -9.29 15.16
CA ALA A 442 -12.54 -10.16 14.61
C ALA A 442 -11.67 -9.42 13.58
N ALA A 443 -12.30 -8.68 12.66
CA ALA A 443 -11.58 -7.89 11.66
C ALA A 443 -10.69 -6.81 12.30
N SER A 444 -11.22 -6.07 13.28
CA SER A 444 -10.46 -5.01 13.97
C SER A 444 -9.32 -5.60 14.81
N ALA A 445 -9.58 -6.65 15.58
CA ALA A 445 -8.58 -7.30 16.42
C ALA A 445 -7.43 -7.89 15.59
N CYS A 446 -7.74 -8.55 14.48
CA CYS A 446 -6.71 -9.05 13.56
C CYS A 446 -5.92 -7.91 12.91
N ALA A 447 -6.58 -6.88 12.36
CA ALA A 447 -5.90 -5.79 11.67
C ALA A 447 -4.96 -5.02 12.62
N PHE A 448 -5.45 -4.64 13.80
CA PHE A 448 -4.65 -3.92 14.79
C PHE A 448 -3.63 -4.81 15.52
N GLY A 449 -3.92 -6.11 15.69
CA GLY A 449 -2.95 -7.07 16.23
C GLY A 449 -1.78 -7.31 15.28
N VAL A 450 -2.05 -7.42 13.97
CA VAL A 450 -1.01 -7.48 12.93
C VAL A 450 -0.21 -6.17 12.90
N SER A 451 -0.88 -5.02 13.00
CA SER A 451 -0.21 -3.72 13.11
C SER A 451 0.69 -3.64 14.35
N ALA A 452 0.22 -4.13 15.50
CA ALA A 452 0.99 -4.16 16.74
C ALA A 452 2.26 -5.00 16.56
N LEU A 453 2.14 -6.22 16.04
CA LEU A 453 3.30 -7.09 15.77
C LEU A 453 4.33 -6.43 14.86
N LEU A 454 3.85 -5.77 13.81
CA LEU A 454 4.69 -5.10 12.83
C LEU A 454 5.46 -3.90 13.42
N HIS A 455 4.82 -3.11 14.28
CA HIS A 455 5.47 -1.95 14.89
C HIS A 455 6.28 -2.30 16.15
N MET A 456 5.91 -3.36 16.87
CA MET A 456 6.72 -3.98 17.92
C MET A 456 8.03 -4.50 17.37
N SER A 457 8.01 -5.19 16.22
CA SER A 457 9.23 -5.72 15.63
C SER A 457 10.18 -4.60 15.20
N GLY A 458 9.66 -3.51 14.63
CA GLY A 458 10.48 -2.33 14.33
C GLY A 458 11.13 -1.75 15.58
N SER A 459 10.37 -1.59 16.67
CA SER A 459 10.89 -1.09 17.95
C SER A 459 11.96 -2.00 18.55
N PHE A 460 11.79 -3.32 18.40
CA PHE A 460 12.72 -4.33 18.90
C PHE A 460 14.09 -4.30 18.19
N THR A 461 14.12 -3.84 16.94
CA THR A 461 15.35 -3.77 16.13
C THR A 461 16.04 -2.42 16.17
N GLU A 462 15.45 -1.42 16.82
CA GLU A 462 16.12 -0.15 17.09
C GLU A 462 17.29 -0.34 18.08
N LEU A 463 18.24 0.59 18.02
CA LEU A 463 19.44 0.58 18.86
C LEU A 463 19.20 1.26 20.22
N GLY A 464 18.18 2.13 20.28
CA GLY A 464 17.82 2.86 21.48
C GLY A 464 17.14 2.01 22.56
N ASP A 465 16.88 2.63 23.70
CA ASP A 465 16.23 2.00 24.85
C ASP A 465 14.70 2.08 24.70
N THR A 466 14.20 1.35 23.69
CA THR A 466 12.80 1.28 23.28
C THR A 466 12.02 0.26 24.10
N ARG A 467 10.70 0.30 23.97
CA ARG A 467 9.75 -0.53 24.74
C ARG A 467 8.75 -1.19 23.78
N PRO A 468 9.12 -2.23 23.03
CA PRO A 468 8.28 -2.79 21.96
C PRO A 468 6.85 -3.12 22.39
N LEU A 469 6.70 -3.82 23.52
CA LEU A 469 5.39 -4.28 24.02
C LEU A 469 4.55 -3.14 24.60
N SER A 470 5.12 -2.35 25.52
CA SER A 470 4.40 -1.29 26.23
C SER A 470 4.32 0.04 25.48
N GLY A 471 5.11 0.21 24.41
CA GLY A 471 5.05 1.33 23.48
C GLY A 471 4.16 1.01 22.27
N PRO A 472 4.73 0.75 21.08
CA PRO A 472 3.96 0.54 19.85
C PRO A 472 2.96 -0.62 19.93
N GLY A 473 3.32 -1.72 20.61
CA GLY A 473 2.41 -2.86 20.76
C GLY A 473 1.10 -2.46 21.44
N LEU A 474 1.20 -1.85 22.62
CA LEU A 474 0.06 -1.35 23.36
C LEU A 474 -0.69 -0.25 22.60
N PHE A 475 0.01 0.68 21.93
CA PHE A 475 -0.62 1.71 21.11
C PHE A 475 -1.63 1.14 20.11
N PHE A 476 -1.24 0.15 19.31
CA PHE A 476 -2.10 -0.42 18.29
C PHE A 476 -3.21 -1.30 18.89
N VAL A 477 -2.94 -2.06 19.96
CA VAL A 477 -3.95 -2.90 20.64
C VAL A 477 -5.06 -2.05 21.27
N LEU A 478 -4.78 -0.82 21.69
CA LEU A 478 -5.77 0.09 22.25
C LEU A 478 -6.72 0.71 21.19
N GLN A 479 -6.32 0.80 19.92
CA GLN A 479 -7.12 1.49 18.89
C GLN A 479 -8.53 0.92 18.68
N PRO A 480 -8.73 -0.43 18.60
CA PRO A 480 -10.06 -1.00 18.55
C PRO A 480 -10.95 -0.54 19.71
N LEU A 481 -10.41 -0.43 20.93
CA LEU A 481 -11.19 -0.03 22.10
C LEU A 481 -11.75 1.39 21.95
N GLY A 482 -10.94 2.33 21.46
CA GLY A 482 -11.39 3.69 21.16
C GLY A 482 -12.45 3.74 20.06
N ILE A 483 -12.31 2.90 19.04
CA ILE A 483 -13.28 2.78 17.95
C ILE A 483 -14.60 2.22 18.47
N PHE A 484 -14.57 1.13 19.24
CA PHE A 484 -15.77 0.51 19.78
C PHE A 484 -16.47 1.39 20.81
N ALA A 485 -15.72 2.07 21.68
CA ALA A 485 -16.28 3.06 22.60
C ALA A 485 -17.06 4.14 21.85
N GLN A 486 -16.51 4.69 20.76
CA GLN A 486 -17.21 5.65 19.91
C GLN A 486 -18.46 5.04 19.26
N ILE A 487 -18.36 3.82 18.70
CA ILE A 487 -19.49 3.13 18.06
C ILE A 487 -20.63 2.91 19.05
N PHE A 488 -20.33 2.43 20.26
CA PHE A 488 -21.33 2.17 21.29
C PHE A 488 -21.97 3.47 21.78
N PHE A 489 -21.18 4.52 21.98
CA PHE A 489 -21.69 5.85 22.34
C PHE A 489 -22.64 6.40 21.27
N VAL A 490 -22.26 6.36 20.00
CA VAL A 490 -23.11 6.81 18.89
C VAL A 490 -24.38 5.94 18.77
N ARG A 491 -24.29 4.63 19.01
CA ARG A 491 -25.46 3.75 19.05
C ARG A 491 -26.40 4.10 20.20
N ALA A 492 -25.89 4.38 21.40
CA ALA A 492 -26.67 4.79 22.55
C ALA A 492 -27.39 6.13 22.30
N LEU A 493 -26.69 7.12 21.73
CA LEU A 493 -27.29 8.41 21.32
C LEU A 493 -28.40 8.25 20.28
N ARG A 494 -28.27 7.28 19.36
CA ARG A 494 -29.32 6.97 18.38
C ARG A 494 -30.51 6.29 19.04
N ALA A 495 -30.25 5.35 19.95
CA ALA A 495 -31.30 4.64 20.68
C ALA A 495 -32.11 5.58 21.59
N SER A 496 -31.50 6.61 22.16
CA SER A 496 -32.18 7.62 22.98
C SER A 496 -32.96 8.67 22.18
N GLY A 497 -32.89 8.65 20.84
CA GLY A 497 -33.50 9.66 19.97
C GLY A 497 -32.76 10.99 19.91
N LEU A 498 -31.81 11.25 20.82
CA LEU A 498 -31.03 12.49 20.87
C LEU A 498 -30.20 12.73 19.61
N ALA A 499 -29.75 11.67 18.93
CA ALA A 499 -28.99 11.80 17.70
C ALA A 499 -29.73 12.58 16.59
N LYS A 500 -31.07 12.62 16.61
CA LYS A 500 -31.86 13.41 15.64
C LYS A 500 -31.76 14.91 15.88
N LEU A 501 -31.44 15.32 17.11
CA LEU A 501 -31.29 16.72 17.51
C LEU A 501 -29.88 17.27 17.25
N VAL A 502 -28.91 16.39 16.99
CA VAL A 502 -27.51 16.79 16.79
C VAL A 502 -27.29 17.23 15.34
N PRO A 503 -27.01 18.53 15.08
CA PRO A 503 -26.71 18.98 13.74
C PRO A 503 -25.40 18.38 13.24
N ARG A 504 -25.25 18.23 11.91
CA ARG A 504 -24.10 17.55 11.29
C ARG A 504 -22.76 18.13 11.71
N TRP A 505 -22.64 19.45 11.82
CA TRP A 505 -21.39 20.11 12.21
C TRP A 505 -20.97 19.74 13.64
N LEU A 506 -21.94 19.63 14.57
CA LEU A 506 -21.66 19.25 15.95
C LEU A 506 -21.27 17.77 16.05
N GLY A 507 -21.91 16.90 15.26
CA GLY A 507 -21.49 15.51 15.12
C GLY A 507 -20.07 15.38 14.56
N ARG A 508 -19.72 16.19 13.55
CA ARG A 508 -18.36 16.23 12.97
C ARG A 508 -17.32 16.73 13.96
N LEU A 509 -17.65 17.78 14.73
CA LEU A 509 -16.81 18.28 15.80
C LEU A 509 -16.60 17.20 16.87
N GLY A 510 -17.66 16.55 17.34
CA GLY A 510 -17.57 15.45 18.32
C GLY A 510 -16.72 14.28 17.83
N ASN A 511 -16.84 13.90 16.55
CA ASN A 511 -15.99 12.87 15.93
C ASN A 511 -14.51 13.24 15.94
N PHE A 512 -14.20 14.47 15.54
CA PHE A 512 -12.83 14.99 15.52
C PHE A 512 -12.25 15.11 16.94
N THR A 513 -13.02 15.68 17.87
CA THR A 513 -12.63 15.82 19.27
C THR A 513 -12.40 14.47 19.95
N TRP A 514 -13.25 13.47 19.71
CA TRP A 514 -13.04 12.12 20.23
C TRP A 514 -11.73 11.51 19.71
N MET A 515 -11.47 11.63 18.40
CA MET A 515 -10.23 11.13 17.81
C MET A 515 -9.01 11.84 18.42
N MET A 516 -9.06 13.17 18.55
CA MET A 516 -7.96 13.95 19.14
C MET A 516 -7.73 13.55 20.60
N TYR A 517 -8.79 13.52 21.41
CA TYR A 517 -8.74 13.09 22.80
C TYR A 517 -8.11 11.69 22.93
N PHE A 518 -8.59 10.71 22.15
CA PHE A 518 -8.10 9.34 22.25
C PHE A 518 -6.62 9.22 21.85
N LEU A 519 -6.21 9.90 20.77
CA LEU A 519 -4.82 9.90 20.32
C LEU A 519 -3.90 10.68 21.26
N TYR A 520 -4.37 11.72 21.96
CA TYR A 520 -3.57 12.43 22.95
C TYR A 520 -3.05 11.52 24.08
N TYR A 521 -3.87 10.55 24.49
CA TYR A 521 -3.49 9.60 25.55
C TYR A 521 -2.74 8.38 25.03
N THR A 522 -2.99 7.96 23.79
CA THR A 522 -2.40 6.72 23.24
C THR A 522 -1.15 6.97 22.39
N ALA A 523 -1.10 8.03 21.58
CA ALA A 523 0.03 8.33 20.69
C ALA A 523 1.39 8.49 21.38
N PRO A 524 1.52 8.95 22.64
CA PRO A 524 2.81 8.98 23.33
C PRO A 524 3.50 7.61 23.38
N LEU A 525 2.72 6.53 23.52
CA LEU A 525 3.24 5.16 23.51
C LEU A 525 4.02 4.84 22.23
N LEU A 526 3.66 5.45 21.10
CA LEU A 526 4.35 5.28 19.83
C LEU A 526 5.42 6.35 19.60
N VAL A 527 5.09 7.63 19.81
CA VAL A 527 5.99 8.74 19.49
C VAL A 527 7.19 8.81 20.42
N GLU A 528 7.01 8.50 21.72
CA GLU A 528 8.14 8.42 22.66
C GLU A 528 9.06 7.25 22.31
N ASP A 529 8.50 6.15 21.81
CA ASP A 529 9.29 4.99 21.38
C ASP A 529 10.15 5.33 20.16
N PHE A 530 9.56 5.99 19.15
CA PHE A 530 10.32 6.55 18.02
C PHE A 530 11.39 7.56 18.42
N ALA A 531 11.12 8.36 19.44
CA ALA A 531 12.12 9.27 19.99
C ALA A 531 13.26 8.49 20.67
N ARG A 532 12.94 7.51 21.53
CA ARG A 532 13.90 6.64 22.23
C ARG A 532 14.80 5.87 21.27
N GLY A 533 14.24 5.38 20.17
CA GLY A 533 14.97 4.61 19.16
C GLY A 533 15.66 5.46 18.09
N GLY A 534 15.33 6.75 18.00
CA GLY A 534 15.98 7.71 17.13
C GLY A 534 15.40 7.78 15.71
N VAL A 535 14.27 7.12 15.41
CA VAL A 535 13.60 7.16 14.09
C VAL A 535 13.45 8.58 13.55
N LEU A 536 13.09 9.53 14.41
CA LEU A 536 12.86 10.92 14.01
C LEU A 536 14.16 11.71 13.76
N LEU A 537 15.33 11.16 14.08
CA LEU A 537 16.64 11.73 13.73
C LEU A 537 17.07 11.43 12.29
N PHE A 538 16.44 10.47 11.63
CA PHE A 538 16.70 10.15 10.22
C PHE A 538 16.51 11.38 9.33
N GLU A 539 17.44 11.61 8.41
CA GLU A 539 17.44 12.75 7.50
C GLU A 539 17.09 12.30 6.08
N PRO A 540 15.80 12.32 5.71
CA PRO A 540 15.39 11.91 4.37
C PRO A 540 15.71 12.96 3.29
N LEU A 541 16.12 14.18 3.67
CA LEU A 541 16.14 15.34 2.78
C LEU A 541 17.44 15.42 1.96
N PRO A 542 17.38 15.42 0.61
CA PRO A 542 18.55 15.66 -0.24
C PRO A 542 19.05 17.11 -0.16
N PHE A 543 18.18 18.03 0.21
CA PHE A 543 18.45 19.45 0.36
C PHE A 543 17.53 20.03 1.43
N SER A 544 18.05 20.96 2.23
CA SER A 544 17.33 21.61 3.32
C SER A 544 17.45 23.13 3.18
N PRO A 545 16.42 23.82 2.62
CA PRO A 545 16.40 25.27 2.53
C PRO A 545 16.57 25.97 3.89
N THR A 546 15.91 25.47 4.94
CA THR A 546 15.98 26.08 6.28
C THR A 546 17.39 26.01 6.87
N ARG A 547 18.12 24.90 6.69
CA ARG A 547 19.52 24.79 7.09
C ARG A 547 20.44 25.66 6.23
N ALA A 548 20.19 25.75 4.92
CA ALA A 548 20.93 26.63 4.03
C ALA A 548 20.78 28.12 4.41
N LEU A 549 19.65 28.50 5.05
CA LEU A 549 19.43 29.82 5.62
C LEU A 549 20.05 30.02 7.01
N GLY A 550 20.78 29.04 7.55
CA GLY A 550 21.42 29.13 8.86
C GLY A 550 20.46 29.01 10.05
N LEU A 551 19.26 28.45 9.85
CA LEU A 551 18.27 28.29 10.94
C LEU A 551 18.55 27.06 11.82
N ALA A 552 19.48 26.18 11.41
CA ALA A 552 19.94 25.10 12.26
C ALA A 552 20.81 25.63 13.41
N PRO A 553 20.86 24.93 14.56
CA PRO A 553 21.78 25.28 15.64
C PRO A 553 23.23 25.29 15.12
N ALA A 554 24.04 26.28 15.53
CA ALA A 554 25.41 26.49 15.02
C ALA A 554 26.36 25.27 15.14
N LYS A 555 26.06 24.34 16.05
CA LYS A 555 26.82 23.07 16.20
C LYS A 555 26.38 21.96 15.23
N GLU A 556 25.40 22.20 14.38
CA GLU A 556 24.90 21.27 13.36
C GLU A 556 25.41 21.59 11.94
N GLU A 557 26.16 22.68 11.77
CA GLU A 557 26.66 23.20 10.48
C GLU A 557 27.57 22.23 9.71
N ALA A 558 28.11 21.21 10.38
CA ALA A 558 28.93 20.16 9.75
C ALA A 558 28.15 19.31 8.72
N ILE A 559 26.81 19.34 8.74
CA ILE A 559 25.96 18.63 7.79
C ILE A 559 25.62 19.51 6.57
N VAL A 560 25.76 20.84 6.62
CA VAL A 560 25.29 21.74 5.56
C VAL A 560 26.12 21.64 4.25
N GLY A 561 27.32 21.05 4.30
CA GLY A 561 28.27 21.04 3.17
C GLY A 561 28.40 19.75 2.33
N ARG A 562 27.63 18.69 2.58
CA ARG A 562 27.82 17.37 1.92
C ARG A 562 26.67 16.96 0.98
N PHE A 563 26.55 17.63 -0.16
CA PHE A 563 25.61 17.21 -1.19
C PHE A 563 26.13 15.96 -1.95
N PRO A 564 25.33 14.90 -2.16
CA PRO A 564 23.96 14.67 -1.70
C PRO A 564 23.86 13.92 -0.34
N PHE A 565 22.98 14.40 0.54
CA PHE A 565 22.72 13.81 1.88
C PHE A 565 21.99 12.46 1.85
N LEU A 566 21.31 12.12 0.75
CA LEU A 566 20.46 10.92 0.63
C LEU A 566 21.18 9.59 0.86
N LEU A 567 22.51 9.57 0.73
CA LEU A 567 23.32 8.36 0.80
C LEU A 567 24.42 8.45 1.86
N ASP A 568 24.73 9.64 2.39
CA ASP A 568 25.77 9.78 3.41
C ASP A 568 25.27 9.15 4.71
N GLY A 569 25.82 7.99 5.06
CA GLY A 569 25.40 7.25 6.24
C GLY A 569 24.27 6.23 6.02
N VAL A 570 23.43 6.37 4.99
CA VAL A 570 22.26 5.50 4.78
C VAL A 570 22.61 4.16 4.15
N ALA A 571 23.61 4.12 3.27
CA ALA A 571 24.06 2.88 2.66
C ALA A 571 25.59 2.88 2.50
N PHE A 572 26.23 1.78 2.90
CA PHE A 572 27.69 1.67 2.85
C PHE A 572 28.12 0.24 2.63
N TRP A 573 29.32 0.05 2.09
CA TRP A 573 29.87 -1.31 1.96
C TRP A 573 30.31 -1.82 3.33
N HIS A 574 29.79 -2.97 3.73
CA HIS A 574 30.19 -3.67 4.94
C HIS A 574 30.87 -4.99 4.58
N GLN A 575 32.07 -5.20 5.12
CA GLN A 575 32.83 -6.44 4.96
C GLN A 575 32.77 -7.26 6.25
N GLY A 576 31.97 -8.32 6.22
CA GLY A 576 31.87 -9.28 7.30
C GLY A 576 32.87 -10.43 7.16
N PRO A 577 32.99 -11.31 8.17
CA PRO A 577 33.93 -12.44 8.12
C PRO A 577 33.51 -13.54 7.15
N THR A 578 32.26 -13.53 6.66
CA THR A 578 31.75 -14.47 5.66
C THR A 578 31.10 -13.74 4.49
N TRP A 579 30.95 -14.43 3.35
CA TRP A 579 30.37 -13.87 2.13
C TRP A 579 28.92 -13.38 2.33
N TRP A 580 28.12 -14.06 3.15
CA TRP A 580 26.72 -13.70 3.41
C TRP A 580 26.56 -12.55 4.41
N GLN A 581 27.63 -12.24 5.17
CA GLN A 581 27.72 -11.06 6.03
C GLN A 581 28.34 -9.86 5.30
N THR A 582 28.74 -10.01 4.04
CA THR A 582 29.36 -8.94 3.25
C THR A 582 28.36 -8.41 2.22
N GLY A 583 28.25 -7.09 2.10
CA GLY A 583 27.35 -6.47 1.14
C GLY A 583 27.07 -5.00 1.43
N LEU A 584 26.02 -4.47 0.80
CA LEU A 584 25.55 -3.11 1.04
C LEU A 584 24.77 -3.09 2.36
N ALA A 585 25.34 -2.50 3.42
CA ALA A 585 24.69 -2.31 4.71
C ALA A 585 23.85 -1.02 4.72
N LEU A 586 22.81 -1.02 5.55
CA LEU A 586 21.94 0.13 5.85
C LEU A 586 22.11 0.62 7.29
#